data_AF-A0A6C0E124-F1
#
_entry.id   AF-A0A6C0E124-F1
#
_cell.length_a   1.000
_cell.length_b   1.000
_cell.length_c   1.000
_cell.angle_alpha   90.00
_cell.angle_beta   90.00
_cell.angle_gamma   90.00
#
_symmetry.space_group_name_H-M   'P 1'
#
loop_
_entity.id
_entity.type
_entity.pdbx_description
1 polymer ?
#
loop_
_entity_poly.entity_id
_entity_poly.type
_entity_poly.pdbx_seq_one_letter_code
_entity_poly.pdbx_strand_id
1 'polypeptide(L)'
;MSRLEIDNVDWNNFRIAKSGRAIKLLYNKEPVQFCTAALYTPFGVRSQVKEWSAFTEYHLDCSLDQATSEAATSFRSFLNQLDEKIKELVAADKTMFAEEDCIYTPMLKENGSYPKLLKLNLQRDRNGNFQSFVFDANKEKVKISDSNIEEVLSKGKVFKCIIECSKLWCFKGKIGSIWTINQLKFIDKKIIGGSSGDNAEMQSDSYNNLMIQDD
;
A
#
# COMPACT_ATOMS: atom_id res chain seq x y z
N MET A 1 17.53 2.16 0.77
CA MET A 1 16.51 1.60 -0.15
C MET A 1 15.90 2.77 -0.89
N SER A 2 16.05 2.81 -2.22
CA SER A 2 15.48 3.90 -3.02
C SER A 2 14.00 3.62 -3.27
N ARG A 3 13.12 4.52 -2.85
CA ARG A 3 11.67 4.42 -3.09
C ARG A 3 11.39 4.77 -4.56
N LEU A 4 10.45 4.05 -5.17
CA LEU A 4 9.99 4.37 -6.52
C LEU A 4 9.18 5.68 -6.49
N GLU A 5 9.58 6.63 -7.32
CA GLU A 5 8.83 7.85 -7.59
C GLU A 5 7.73 7.57 -8.61
N ILE A 6 6.47 7.64 -8.18
CA ILE A 6 5.30 7.25 -8.99
C ILE A 6 5.09 8.13 -10.23
N ASP A 7 5.64 9.35 -10.24
CA ASP A 7 5.49 10.32 -11.32
C ASP A 7 6.60 10.20 -12.39
N ASN A 8 7.68 9.47 -12.09
CA ASN A 8 8.83 9.30 -12.99
C ASN A 8 9.32 7.84 -13.00
N VAL A 9 8.45 6.96 -13.48
CA VAL A 9 8.68 5.51 -13.48
C VAL A 9 9.28 5.06 -14.81
N ASP A 10 10.47 4.46 -14.77
CA ASP A 10 11.02 3.73 -15.92
C ASP A 10 10.51 2.28 -15.90
N TRP A 11 9.46 2.03 -16.70
CA TRP A 11 8.77 0.74 -16.76
C TRP A 11 9.65 -0.44 -17.21
N ASN A 12 10.83 -0.19 -17.81
CA ASN A 12 11.75 -1.25 -18.23
C ASN A 12 12.55 -1.86 -17.06
N ASN A 13 12.59 -1.16 -15.93
CA ASN A 13 13.34 -1.61 -14.75
C ASN A 13 12.56 -2.62 -13.89
N PHE A 14 11.29 -2.85 -14.20
CA PHE A 14 10.49 -3.88 -13.52
C PHE A 14 10.86 -5.27 -13.97
N ARG A 15 11.02 -6.17 -13.00
CA ARG A 15 11.26 -7.60 -13.24
C ARG A 15 10.56 -8.41 -12.16
N ILE A 16 10.22 -9.66 -12.48
CA ILE A 16 9.81 -10.64 -11.48
C ILE A 16 10.97 -11.60 -11.19
N ALA A 17 11.09 -12.03 -9.94
CA ALA A 17 12.13 -12.96 -9.53
C ALA A 17 11.65 -13.87 -8.39
N LYS A 18 12.15 -15.11 -8.37
CA LYS A 18 11.94 -16.02 -7.24
C LYS A 18 12.82 -15.61 -6.06
N SER A 19 12.21 -15.51 -4.88
CA SER A 19 12.85 -15.24 -3.59
C SER A 19 12.35 -16.29 -2.59
N GLY A 20 13.07 -17.42 -2.50
CA GLY A 20 12.60 -18.59 -1.75
C GLY A 20 11.32 -19.17 -2.38
N ARG A 21 10.25 -19.29 -1.58
CA ARG A 21 8.93 -19.76 -2.06
C ARG A 21 8.03 -18.64 -2.61
N ALA A 22 8.48 -17.39 -2.59
CA ALA A 22 7.72 -16.25 -3.07
C ALA A 22 8.24 -15.76 -4.43
N ILE A 23 7.34 -15.23 -5.24
CA ILE A 23 7.70 -14.47 -6.45
C ILE A 23 7.60 -13.01 -6.08
N LYS A 24 8.69 -12.26 -6.24
CA LYS A 24 8.74 -10.82 -5.92
C LYS A 24 8.68 -10.00 -7.19
N LEU A 25 8.02 -8.85 -7.09
CA LEU A 25 8.13 -7.78 -8.06
C LEU A 25 9.30 -6.88 -7.65
N LEU A 26 10.24 -6.68 -8.55
CA LEU A 26 11.45 -5.90 -8.34
C LEU A 26 11.48 -4.69 -9.26
N TYR A 27 12.03 -3.59 -8.79
CA TYR A 27 12.43 -2.42 -9.55
C TYR A 27 13.90 -2.14 -9.25
N ASN A 28 14.76 -2.05 -10.26
CA ASN A 28 16.21 -1.88 -10.06
C ASN A 28 16.84 -2.92 -9.11
N LYS A 29 16.36 -4.17 -9.18
CA LYS A 29 16.78 -5.32 -8.33
C LYS A 29 16.36 -5.22 -6.84
N GLU A 30 15.64 -4.18 -6.44
CA GLU A 30 15.06 -4.07 -5.09
C GLU A 30 13.55 -4.37 -5.13
N PRO A 31 12.94 -4.88 -4.04
CA PRO A 31 11.48 -5.01 -3.95
C PRO A 31 10.78 -3.70 -4.24
N VAL A 32 9.70 -3.74 -5.03
CA VAL A 32 8.93 -2.52 -5.35
C VAL A 32 8.36 -1.92 -4.09
N GLN A 33 8.78 -0.69 -3.79
CA GLN A 33 8.31 0.11 -2.68
C GLN A 33 8.01 1.53 -3.14
N PHE A 34 6.86 2.09 -2.77
CA PHE A 34 6.49 3.47 -3.09
C PHE A 34 5.59 4.08 -2.02
N CYS A 35 5.45 5.40 -2.08
CA CYS A 35 4.57 6.19 -1.23
C CYS A 35 3.16 6.23 -1.82
N THR A 36 2.14 6.07 -0.97
CA THR A 36 0.75 6.17 -1.38
C THR A 36 0.27 7.63 -1.41
N ALA A 37 -0.77 7.91 -2.19
CA ALA A 37 -1.63 9.07 -1.93
C ALA A 37 -2.29 8.96 -0.54
N ALA A 38 -3.05 9.98 -0.13
CA ALA A 38 -3.85 9.90 1.09
C ALA A 38 -4.89 8.77 0.96
N LEU A 39 -4.89 7.87 1.94
CA LEU A 39 -5.77 6.72 2.04
C LEU A 39 -6.68 6.86 3.25
N TYR A 40 -7.90 6.35 3.12
CA TYR A 40 -8.91 6.32 4.17
C TYR A 40 -9.30 4.87 4.47
N THR A 41 -9.35 4.48 5.75
CA THR A 41 -9.84 3.13 6.12
C THR A 41 -11.31 3.14 6.55
N PRO A 42 -12.26 2.69 5.70
CA PRO A 42 -13.70 2.69 6.02
C PRO A 42 -14.12 1.72 7.12
N PHE A 43 -13.33 0.68 7.36
CA PHE A 43 -13.72 -0.41 8.26
C PHE A 43 -12.78 -0.55 9.46
N GLY A 44 -11.69 0.22 9.48
CA GLY A 44 -10.61 0.00 10.45
C GLY A 44 -9.82 -1.26 10.13
N VAL A 45 -8.91 -1.60 11.03
CA VAL A 45 -8.12 -2.82 10.93
C VAL A 45 -9.00 -4.06 11.07
N ARG A 46 -8.72 -5.07 10.24
CA ARG A 46 -9.35 -6.38 10.28
C ARG A 46 -8.33 -7.42 10.67
N SER A 47 -8.71 -8.32 11.57
CA SER A 47 -7.92 -9.46 12.00
C SER A 47 -8.35 -10.73 11.25
N GLN A 48 -7.39 -11.62 11.02
CA GLN A 48 -7.64 -12.96 10.50
C GLN A 48 -6.73 -13.95 11.22
N VAL A 49 -7.35 -14.92 11.89
CA VAL A 49 -6.64 -16.06 12.47
C VAL A 49 -6.53 -17.14 11.38
N LYS A 50 -5.34 -17.70 11.20
CA LYS A 50 -5.08 -18.80 10.26
C LYS A 50 -4.54 -19.99 11.04
N GLU A 51 -5.03 -21.18 10.73
CA GLU A 51 -4.63 -22.42 11.43
C GLU A 51 -3.12 -22.70 11.34
N TRP A 52 -2.46 -22.26 10.26
CA TRP A 52 -1.03 -22.45 10.02
C TRP A 52 -0.17 -21.25 10.41
N SER A 53 -0.74 -20.20 11.01
CA SER A 53 0.01 -19.03 11.49
C SER A 53 0.00 -19.00 13.01
N ALA A 54 1.18 -18.84 13.61
CA ALA A 54 1.30 -18.65 15.06
C ALA A 54 0.75 -17.29 15.54
N PHE A 55 0.55 -16.35 14.61
CA PHE A 55 0.13 -14.98 14.90
C PHE A 55 -1.10 -14.58 14.10
N THR A 56 -1.94 -13.74 14.71
CA THR A 56 -3.06 -13.09 14.04
C THR A 56 -2.54 -12.13 12.96
N GLU A 57 -3.06 -12.29 11.74
CA GLU A 57 -2.78 -11.37 10.63
C GLU A 57 -3.70 -10.18 10.70
N TYR A 58 -3.15 -8.98 10.46
CA TYR A 58 -3.91 -7.74 10.42
C TYR A 58 -3.80 -7.08 9.04
N HIS A 59 -4.91 -6.54 8.55
CA HIS A 59 -4.95 -5.82 7.29
C HIS A 59 -5.92 -4.64 7.34
N LEU A 60 -5.67 -3.66 6.48
CA LEU A 60 -6.51 -2.51 6.24
C LEU A 60 -7.05 -2.58 4.82
N ASP A 61 -8.38 -2.51 4.71
CA ASP A 61 -9.00 -2.15 3.45
C ASP A 61 -9.02 -0.62 3.37
N CYS A 62 -8.40 -0.08 2.32
CA CYS A 62 -8.15 1.34 2.15
C CYS A 62 -8.87 1.85 0.91
N SER A 63 -9.67 2.89 1.08
CA SER A 63 -10.21 3.67 -0.02
C SER A 63 -9.21 4.76 -0.38
N LEU A 64 -8.94 4.90 -1.67
CA LEU A 64 -8.51 6.17 -2.23
C LEU A 64 -9.77 7.02 -2.25
N ASP A 65 -9.92 7.85 -1.23
CA ASP A 65 -11.05 8.76 -1.05
C ASP A 65 -11.56 9.31 -2.40
N GLN A 66 -12.84 9.62 -2.54
CA GLN A 66 -13.39 10.18 -3.79
C GLN A 66 -12.81 11.57 -4.15
N ALA A 67 -11.70 11.96 -3.52
CA ALA A 67 -10.86 13.09 -3.85
C ALA A 67 -10.48 13.06 -5.34
N THR A 68 -10.95 14.09 -6.04
CA THR A 68 -10.54 14.46 -7.40
C THR A 68 -9.16 15.12 -7.43
N SER A 69 -8.43 15.12 -6.31
CA SER A 69 -7.08 15.68 -6.25
C SER A 69 -6.17 15.03 -7.28
N GLU A 70 -5.27 15.83 -7.84
CA GLU A 70 -4.28 15.39 -8.82
C GLU A 70 -3.49 14.19 -8.31
N ALA A 71 -3.00 14.24 -7.06
CA ALA A 71 -2.25 13.15 -6.44
C ALA A 71 -3.03 11.83 -6.36
N ALA A 72 -4.34 11.86 -6.07
CA ALA A 72 -5.18 10.66 -6.04
C ALA A 72 -5.40 10.09 -7.46
N THR A 73 -5.55 10.96 -8.44
CA THR A 73 -5.73 10.58 -9.85
C THR A 73 -4.45 9.97 -10.42
N SER A 74 -3.29 10.62 -10.22
CA SER A 74 -1.98 10.10 -10.61
C SER A 74 -1.68 8.77 -9.95
N PHE A 75 -1.97 8.63 -8.65
CA PHE A 75 -1.78 7.36 -7.95
C PHE A 75 -2.68 6.24 -8.50
N ARG A 76 -3.96 6.52 -8.80
CA ARG A 76 -4.86 5.53 -9.43
C ARG A 76 -4.34 5.12 -10.81
N SER A 77 -3.88 6.09 -11.62
CA SER A 77 -3.29 5.82 -12.92
C SER A 77 -2.04 4.93 -12.79
N PHE A 78 -1.15 5.27 -11.86
CA PHE A 78 0.03 4.48 -11.55
C PHE A 78 -0.32 3.04 -11.14
N LEU A 79 -1.30 2.83 -10.26
CA LEU A 79 -1.73 1.49 -9.86
C LEU A 79 -2.25 0.67 -11.06
N ASN A 80 -3.03 1.28 -11.95
CA ASN A 80 -3.51 0.60 -13.15
C ASN A 80 -2.36 0.25 -14.11
N GLN A 81 -1.41 1.17 -14.32
CA GLN A 81 -0.23 0.90 -15.15
C GLN A 81 0.65 -0.19 -14.55
N LEU A 82 0.82 -0.21 -13.22
CA LEU A 82 1.52 -1.25 -12.50
C LEU A 82 0.83 -2.61 -12.64
N ASP A 83 -0.50 -2.64 -12.56
CA ASP A 83 -1.31 -3.83 -12.81
C ASP A 83 -1.07 -4.38 -14.23
N GLU A 84 -1.07 -3.53 -15.26
CA GLU A 84 -0.74 -3.95 -16.64
C GLU A 84 0.70 -4.45 -16.77
N LYS A 85 1.67 -3.78 -16.12
CA LYS A 85 3.07 -4.22 -16.15
C LYS A 85 3.26 -5.59 -15.49
N ILE A 86 2.57 -5.85 -14.37
CA ILE A 86 2.62 -7.17 -13.72
C ILE A 86 2.03 -8.25 -14.65
N LYS A 87 0.91 -7.97 -15.33
CA LYS A 87 0.33 -8.90 -16.31
C LYS A 87 1.32 -9.23 -17.43
N GLU A 88 1.99 -8.21 -17.99
CA GLU A 88 3.00 -8.39 -19.02
C GLU A 88 4.16 -9.28 -18.55
N LEU A 89 4.71 -9.00 -17.37
CA LEU A 89 5.83 -9.75 -16.79
C LEU A 89 5.48 -11.21 -16.50
N VAL A 90 4.26 -11.45 -15.99
CA VAL A 90 3.74 -12.79 -15.77
C VAL A 90 3.56 -13.54 -17.10
N ALA A 91 2.99 -12.88 -18.11
CA ALA A 91 2.78 -13.49 -19.41
C ALA A 91 4.10 -13.83 -20.13
N ALA A 92 5.13 -13.02 -19.92
CA ALA A 92 6.48 -13.24 -20.45
C ALA A 92 7.22 -14.39 -19.78
N ASP A 93 7.00 -14.63 -18.48
CA ASP A 93 7.67 -15.69 -17.73
C ASP A 93 6.68 -16.66 -17.05
N LYS A 94 6.08 -17.50 -17.90
CA LYS A 94 5.15 -18.56 -17.49
C LYS A 94 5.79 -19.62 -16.61
N THR A 95 7.12 -19.74 -16.59
CA THR A 95 7.83 -20.77 -15.79
C THR A 95 7.89 -20.43 -14.30
N MET A 96 7.63 -19.15 -13.96
CA MET A 96 7.62 -18.72 -12.58
C MET A 96 6.38 -19.24 -11.83
N PHE A 97 5.27 -19.41 -12.53
CA PHE A 97 3.98 -19.84 -11.97
C PHE A 97 3.62 -21.25 -12.47
N ALA A 98 2.92 -22.02 -11.65
CA ALA A 98 2.58 -23.41 -11.99
C ALA A 98 1.34 -23.56 -12.90
N GLU A 99 0.64 -22.46 -13.19
CA GLU A 99 -0.64 -22.45 -13.89
C GLU A 99 -0.53 -21.53 -15.12
N GLU A 100 -0.88 -22.04 -16.31
CA GLU A 100 -0.56 -21.38 -17.59
C GLU A 100 -1.58 -20.33 -18.06
N ASP A 101 -2.74 -20.22 -17.40
CA ASP A 101 -3.84 -19.30 -17.73
C ASP A 101 -4.46 -18.66 -16.47
N CYS A 102 -3.66 -17.89 -15.72
CA CYS A 102 -4.17 -17.19 -14.53
C CYS A 102 -4.86 -15.86 -14.91
N ILE A 103 -6.05 -15.61 -14.37
CA ILE A 103 -6.76 -14.32 -14.44
C ILE A 103 -6.12 -13.35 -13.46
N TYR A 104 -5.67 -12.20 -13.94
CA TYR A 104 -5.10 -11.18 -13.06
C TYR A 104 -6.16 -10.49 -12.20
N THR A 105 -5.87 -10.35 -10.91
CA THR A 105 -6.68 -9.65 -9.92
C THR A 105 -6.07 -8.27 -9.68
N PRO A 106 -6.76 -7.18 -10.07
CA PRO A 106 -6.29 -5.81 -9.85
C PRO A 106 -5.99 -5.49 -8.38
N MET A 107 -5.06 -4.57 -8.16
CA MET A 107 -4.75 -4.05 -6.83
C MET A 107 -5.95 -3.33 -6.20
N LEU A 108 -6.68 -2.55 -7.01
CA LEU A 108 -7.92 -1.89 -6.62
C LEU A 108 -9.11 -2.80 -6.89
N LYS A 109 -9.70 -3.35 -5.83
CA LYS A 109 -10.76 -4.36 -5.92
C LYS A 109 -12.14 -3.74 -5.80
N GLU A 110 -13.06 -4.17 -6.66
CA GLU A 110 -14.49 -3.84 -6.54
C GLU A 110 -15.04 -4.34 -5.19
N ASN A 111 -15.90 -3.55 -4.55
CA ASN A 111 -16.48 -3.88 -3.25
C ASN A 111 -17.99 -3.60 -3.21
N GLY A 112 -18.73 -4.25 -4.11
CA GLY A 112 -20.18 -4.08 -4.22
C GLY A 112 -20.54 -2.64 -4.58
N SER A 113 -21.30 -1.96 -3.72
CA SER A 113 -21.66 -0.54 -3.86
C SER A 113 -20.62 0.43 -3.31
N TYR A 114 -19.58 -0.06 -2.63
CA TYR A 114 -18.53 0.77 -2.06
C TYR A 114 -17.42 1.05 -3.09
N PRO A 115 -16.74 2.21 -3.05
CA PRO A 115 -15.57 2.48 -3.90
C PRO A 115 -14.52 1.37 -3.86
N LYS A 116 -13.73 1.27 -4.94
CA LYS A 116 -12.64 0.30 -5.03
C LYS A 116 -11.67 0.40 -3.87
N LEU A 117 -11.27 -0.74 -3.32
CA LEU A 117 -10.42 -0.82 -2.14
C LEU A 117 -9.05 -1.41 -2.46
N LEU A 118 -8.02 -0.82 -1.84
CA LEU A 118 -6.67 -1.35 -1.77
C LEU A 118 -6.49 -2.07 -0.44
N LYS A 119 -6.17 -3.37 -0.47
CA LYS A 119 -5.87 -4.15 0.74
C LYS A 119 -4.39 -4.06 1.09
N LEU A 120 -4.08 -3.58 2.30
CA LEU A 120 -2.73 -3.43 2.81
C LEU A 120 -2.55 -4.27 4.09
N ASN A 121 -1.51 -5.10 4.13
CA ASN A 121 -1.24 -5.98 5.26
C ASN A 121 -0.20 -5.39 6.22
N LEU A 122 -0.32 -5.72 7.50
CA LEU A 122 0.69 -5.44 8.53
C LEU A 122 1.57 -6.68 8.72
N GLN A 123 2.87 -6.58 8.43
CA GLN A 123 3.78 -7.71 8.59
C GLN A 123 4.21 -7.89 10.04
N ARG A 124 4.50 -9.14 10.39
CA ARG A 124 5.15 -9.52 11.64
C ARG A 124 6.52 -10.14 11.39
N ASP A 125 7.41 -9.93 12.34
CA ASP A 125 8.66 -10.67 12.42
C ASP A 125 8.44 -12.10 12.95
N ARG A 126 9.53 -12.86 13.05
CA ARG A 126 9.50 -14.25 13.56
C ARG A 126 9.10 -14.34 15.04
N ASN A 127 9.20 -13.25 15.78
CA ASN A 127 8.85 -13.14 17.20
C ASN A 127 7.41 -12.63 17.41
N GLY A 128 6.69 -12.33 16.33
CA GLY A 128 5.33 -11.81 16.38
C GLY A 128 5.24 -10.29 16.53
N ASN A 129 6.34 -9.54 16.49
CA ASN A 129 6.29 -8.08 16.55
C ASN A 129 5.88 -7.49 15.20
N PHE A 130 5.06 -6.44 15.23
CA PHE A 130 4.78 -5.66 14.02
C PHE A 130 6.05 -5.03 13.46
N GLN A 131 6.28 -5.20 12.16
CA GLN A 131 7.40 -4.58 11.45
C GLN A 131 7.07 -3.17 10.96
N SER A 132 5.79 -2.84 10.86
CA SER A 132 5.31 -1.54 10.38
C SER A 132 5.58 -0.44 11.40
N PHE A 133 6.12 0.68 10.95
CA PHE A 133 6.24 1.88 11.78
C PHE A 133 5.00 2.77 11.62
N VAL A 134 4.32 3.06 12.72
CA VAL A 134 3.15 3.94 12.73
C VAL A 134 3.53 5.26 13.38
N PHE A 135 3.15 6.36 12.74
CA PHE A 135 3.39 7.72 13.20
C PHE A 135 2.08 8.49 13.26
N ASP A 136 1.96 9.38 14.24
CA ASP A 136 0.87 10.34 14.31
C ASP A 136 1.07 11.51 13.31
N ALA A 137 0.18 12.49 13.35
CA ALA A 137 0.27 13.67 12.49
C ALA A 137 1.55 14.50 12.77
N ASN A 138 2.02 14.49 14.02
CA ASN A 138 3.20 15.21 14.50
C ASN A 138 4.52 14.49 14.21
N LYS A 139 4.49 13.32 13.54
CA LYS A 139 5.66 12.45 13.30
C LYS A 139 6.17 11.76 14.57
N GLU A 140 5.38 11.73 15.64
CA GLU A 140 5.65 10.94 16.85
C GLU A 140 5.32 9.48 16.58
N LYS A 141 6.19 8.56 17.04
CA LYS A 141 6.01 7.13 16.81
C LYS A 141 4.91 6.57 17.73
N VAL A 142 3.90 5.96 17.12
CA VAL A 142 2.82 5.25 17.82
C VAL A 142 3.16 3.77 17.88
N LYS A 143 3.29 3.22 19.10
CA LYS A 143 3.54 1.80 19.30
C LYS A 143 2.25 1.00 19.08
N ILE A 144 2.29 0.04 18.16
CA ILE A 144 1.19 -0.89 17.90
C ILE A 144 1.48 -2.27 18.50
N SER A 145 0.42 -2.91 18.97
CA SER A 145 0.40 -4.24 19.59
C SER A 145 -0.98 -4.86 19.44
N ASP A 146 -1.10 -6.16 19.71
CA ASP A 146 -2.38 -6.87 19.63
C ASP A 146 -3.49 -6.25 20.49
N SER A 147 -3.15 -5.63 21.62
CA SER A 147 -4.12 -5.04 22.54
C SER A 147 -4.63 -3.65 22.12
N ASN A 148 -3.92 -2.92 21.26
CA ASN A 148 -4.26 -1.53 20.92
C ASN A 148 -4.46 -1.28 19.42
N ILE A 149 -4.17 -2.25 18.56
CA ILE A 149 -4.19 -2.08 17.11
C ILE A 149 -5.55 -1.65 16.56
N GLU A 150 -6.66 -2.16 17.13
CA GLU A 150 -8.02 -1.79 16.73
C GLU A 150 -8.38 -0.35 17.09
N GLU A 151 -7.84 0.16 18.20
CA GLU A 151 -8.00 1.55 18.62
C GLU A 151 -7.17 2.49 17.74
N VAL A 152 -5.88 2.17 17.58
CA VAL A 152 -4.92 2.96 16.81
C VAL A 152 -5.36 3.05 15.35
N LEU A 153 -5.65 1.90 14.72
CA LEU A 153 -6.09 1.78 13.32
C LEU A 153 -7.60 1.60 13.23
N SER A 154 -8.33 2.41 13.97
CA SER A 154 -9.79 2.43 14.01
C SER A 154 -10.40 2.93 12.70
N LYS A 155 -11.70 2.66 12.55
CA LYS A 155 -12.50 3.13 11.41
C LYS A 155 -12.39 4.64 11.23
N GLY A 156 -12.23 5.06 9.98
CA GLY A 156 -12.36 6.44 9.57
C GLY A 156 -11.07 7.26 9.64
N LYS A 157 -9.93 6.61 9.91
CA LYS A 157 -8.60 7.24 9.89
C LYS A 157 -8.14 7.51 8.46
N VAL A 158 -7.46 8.64 8.29
CA VAL A 158 -6.81 9.03 7.04
C VAL A 158 -5.30 9.02 7.27
N PHE A 159 -4.55 8.49 6.32
CA PHE A 159 -3.11 8.32 6.44
C PHE A 159 -2.42 8.26 5.07
N LYS A 160 -1.09 8.42 5.07
CA LYS A 160 -0.22 8.04 3.96
C LYS A 160 0.63 6.86 4.39
N CYS A 161 0.97 6.00 3.44
CA CYS A 161 1.81 4.85 3.69
C CYS A 161 3.02 4.82 2.77
N ILE A 162 4.08 4.19 3.24
CA ILE A 162 5.09 3.56 2.37
C ILE A 162 4.73 2.08 2.35
N ILE A 163 4.46 1.57 1.16
CA ILE A 163 4.06 0.17 0.95
C ILE A 163 5.07 -0.56 0.09
N GLU A 164 5.18 -1.87 0.30
CA GLU A 164 6.06 -2.77 -0.46
C GLU A 164 5.27 -3.95 -1.02
N CYS A 165 5.58 -4.35 -2.25
CA CYS A 165 5.07 -5.58 -2.83
C CYS A 165 5.77 -6.79 -2.20
N SER A 166 5.12 -7.42 -1.23
CA SER A 166 5.70 -8.55 -0.50
C SER A 166 5.85 -9.80 -1.38
N LYS A 167 4.80 -10.11 -2.17
CA LYS A 167 4.82 -11.20 -3.15
C LYS A 167 3.71 -11.08 -4.19
N LEU A 168 3.99 -11.62 -5.37
CA LEU A 168 3.00 -12.08 -6.34
C LEU A 168 2.59 -13.52 -6.00
N TRP A 169 1.32 -13.85 -6.20
CA TRP A 169 0.78 -15.19 -5.98
C TRP A 169 -0.02 -15.61 -7.21
N CYS A 170 0.06 -16.90 -7.62
CA CYS A 170 -1.01 -17.54 -8.39
C CYS A 170 -1.66 -18.61 -7.50
N PHE A 171 -2.99 -18.62 -7.47
CA PHE A 171 -3.79 -19.62 -6.76
C PHE A 171 -5.15 -19.79 -7.44
N LYS A 172 -5.48 -21.02 -7.85
CA LYS A 172 -6.78 -21.37 -8.44
C LYS A 172 -7.12 -20.53 -9.68
N GLY A 173 -6.20 -20.45 -10.62
CA GLY A 173 -6.33 -19.75 -11.89
C GLY A 173 -6.38 -18.24 -11.74
N LYS A 174 -5.86 -17.69 -10.62
CA LYS A 174 -5.84 -16.24 -10.37
C LYS A 174 -4.48 -15.78 -9.94
N ILE A 175 -4.01 -14.68 -10.50
CA ILE A 175 -2.82 -13.98 -10.05
C ILE A 175 -3.19 -12.72 -9.31
N GLY A 176 -2.41 -12.37 -8.29
CA GLY A 176 -2.47 -11.06 -7.68
C GLY A 176 -1.18 -10.70 -6.96
N SER A 177 -1.19 -9.52 -6.39
CA SER A 177 -0.10 -8.99 -5.57
C SER A 177 -0.55 -8.84 -4.11
N ILE A 178 0.41 -8.95 -3.19
CA ILE A 178 0.22 -8.66 -1.76
C ILE A 178 1.11 -7.48 -1.41
N TRP A 179 0.48 -6.48 -0.79
CA TRP A 179 1.13 -5.23 -0.41
C TRP A 179 1.13 -5.09 1.10
N THR A 180 2.28 -4.69 1.64
CA THR A 180 2.47 -4.53 3.07
C THR A 180 2.89 -3.13 3.43
N ILE A 181 2.44 -2.67 4.59
CA ILE A 181 2.75 -1.36 5.13
C ILE A 181 4.11 -1.44 5.80
N ASN A 182 5.08 -0.66 5.30
CA ASN A 182 6.37 -0.50 5.95
C ASN A 182 6.33 0.69 6.91
N GLN A 183 5.70 1.80 6.49
CA GLN A 183 5.44 2.96 7.33
C GLN A 183 4.02 3.48 7.08
N LEU A 184 3.37 3.98 8.13
CA LEU A 184 2.07 4.64 8.09
C LEU A 184 2.16 5.94 8.90
N LYS A 185 1.72 7.05 8.32
CA LYS A 185 1.59 8.32 9.02
C LYS A 185 0.15 8.81 8.96
N PHE A 186 -0.47 9.05 10.11
CA PHE A 186 -1.80 9.66 10.15
C PHE A 186 -1.79 11.10 9.62
N ILE A 187 -2.89 11.48 8.98
CA ILE A 187 -3.16 12.85 8.54
C ILE A 187 -4.24 13.42 9.44
N ASP A 188 -4.02 14.63 9.96
CA ASP A 188 -5.04 15.33 10.71
C ASP A 188 -6.23 15.68 9.82
N LYS A 189 -7.43 15.34 10.28
CA LYS A 189 -8.69 15.65 9.56
C LYS A 189 -8.87 17.15 9.30
N LYS A 190 -8.25 18.04 10.09
CA LYS A 190 -8.26 19.49 9.85
C LYS A 190 -7.68 19.88 8.49
N ILE A 191 -6.77 19.08 7.93
CA ILE A 191 -6.09 19.36 6.65
C ILE A 191 -6.99 18.99 5.44
N ILE A 192 -8.04 18.19 5.65
CA ILE A 192 -8.91 17.67 4.57
C ILE A 192 -10.12 18.59 4.32
N GLY A 193 -10.34 19.58 5.19
CA GLY A 193 -11.40 20.58 5.05
C GLY A 193 -10.88 21.88 4.48
N GLY A 194 -11.04 22.08 3.17
CA GLY A 194 -11.00 23.43 2.60
C GLY A 194 -12.17 24.26 3.16
N SER A 195 -11.80 25.36 3.83
CA SER A 195 -12.59 26.58 4.04
C SER A 195 -13.76 26.55 5.05
N SER A 196 -13.48 27.04 6.25
CA SER A 196 -14.30 28.09 6.86
C SER A 196 -13.42 29.32 7.03
N GLY A 197 -13.60 30.33 6.17
CA GLY A 197 -13.22 31.73 6.39
C GLY A 197 -11.73 32.10 6.28
N ASP A 198 -11.48 33.05 5.36
CA ASP A 198 -10.47 34.11 5.40
C ASP A 198 -9.02 33.84 4.92
N ASN A 199 -8.78 34.34 3.69
CA ASN A 199 -7.59 35.02 3.14
C ASN A 199 -6.22 34.79 3.80
N ALA A 200 -5.31 34.14 3.06
CA ALA A 200 -3.97 34.68 2.74
C ALA A 200 -3.23 33.77 1.74
N GLU A 201 -2.30 34.40 1.02
CA GLU A 201 -1.62 33.98 -0.19
C GLU A 201 -0.63 32.80 -0.06
N MET A 202 -0.44 32.11 -1.19
CA MET A 202 0.78 31.42 -1.69
C MET A 202 1.75 30.74 -0.71
N GLN A 203 1.93 29.42 -0.85
CA GLN A 203 3.12 28.90 -1.55
C GLN A 203 3.07 27.38 -1.76
N SER A 204 3.24 27.00 -3.02
CA SER A 204 3.60 25.67 -3.50
C SER A 204 4.93 25.24 -2.87
N ASP A 205 4.92 24.38 -1.85
CA ASP A 205 6.10 23.57 -1.44
C ASP A 205 5.80 22.53 -0.33
N SER A 206 4.53 22.19 -0.07
CA SER A 206 4.20 21.32 1.09
C SER A 206 4.33 19.82 0.82
N TYR A 207 4.50 19.38 -0.43
CA TYR A 207 4.53 17.95 -0.76
C TYR A 207 5.91 17.30 -0.58
N ASN A 208 7.00 18.06 -0.77
CA ASN A 208 8.38 17.55 -0.63
C ASN A 208 8.87 17.49 0.83
N ASN A 209 8.24 18.20 1.75
CA ASN A 209 8.61 18.20 3.19
C ASN A 209 7.96 17.08 4.02
N LEU A 210 7.23 16.16 3.38
CA LEU A 210 6.39 15.15 4.06
C LEU A 210 7.01 13.76 4.18
N MET A 211 8.20 13.54 3.63
CA MET A 211 8.91 12.26 3.71
C MET A 211 10.23 12.45 4.47
N ILE A 212 10.49 11.55 5.41
CA ILE A 212 11.81 11.46 6.06
C ILE A 212 12.80 11.04 4.98
N GLN A 213 13.78 11.91 4.72
CA GLN A 213 15.06 11.53 4.12
C GLN A 213 15.84 10.79 5.23
N ASP A 214 16.27 9.57 4.94
CA ASP A 214 17.17 8.84 5.83
C ASP A 214 18.54 9.53 5.74
N ASP A 215 19.10 9.94 6.88
CA ASP A 215 20.52 10.27 7.02
C ASP A 215 21.40 9.04 6.71
#